data_AF-A0A0C2YG75-F1
#
_entry.id   AF-A0A0C2YG75-F1
#
_cell.length_a   1.000
_cell.length_b   1.000
_cell.length_c   1.000
_cell.angle_alpha   90.00
_cell.angle_beta   90.00
_cell.angle_gamma   90.00
#
_symmetry.space_group_name_H-M   'P 1'
#
loop_
_entity.id
_entity.type
_entity.pdbx_description
1 polymer ?
#
loop_
_entity_poly.entity_id
_entity_poly.type
_entity_poly.pdbx_seq_one_letter_code
_entity_poly.pdbx_strand_id
1 'polypeptide(L)'
;MSREAVIAAFASLKADFRDERFPVIAGRLAGECLVWGEQLLTLFAHADRDALRAVDALARFWVVRFRGMPEPADLGGAGPGPAFVLAFTAFPYLDVMMEAWELGEVVAEQGPDRMTLRCLFDGEDQGTLVSAERAGGGWRFDLMGLYRAKAQALETFIQAEFGDFDAFLDHYVAEHDLNFIADQAWRPLAEK
;
A
#
# COMPACT_ATOMS: atom_id res chain seq x y z
N MET A 1 -7.11 8.40 -28.56
CA MET A 1 -6.89 8.40 -27.09
C MET A 1 -5.66 7.55 -26.88
N SER A 2 -4.53 8.09 -26.37
CA SER A 2 -3.29 7.31 -26.42
C SER A 2 -3.01 6.64 -25.07
N ARG A 3 -2.87 5.31 -25.11
CA ARG A 3 -2.19 4.47 -24.11
C ARG A 3 -0.92 5.14 -23.57
N GLU A 4 -0.18 5.83 -24.45
CA GLU A 4 1.01 6.60 -24.11
C GLU A 4 0.78 7.67 -23.03
N ALA A 5 -0.37 8.36 -23.04
CA ALA A 5 -0.69 9.36 -22.02
C ALA A 5 -0.93 8.72 -20.64
N VAL A 6 -1.51 7.52 -20.59
CA VAL A 6 -1.69 6.76 -19.35
C VAL A 6 -0.34 6.25 -18.84
N ILE A 7 0.51 5.71 -19.72
CA ILE A 7 1.87 5.26 -19.39
C ILE A 7 2.71 6.42 -18.86
N ALA A 8 2.69 7.58 -19.52
CA ALA A 8 3.42 8.76 -19.08
C ALA A 8 2.94 9.26 -17.71
N ALA A 9 1.62 9.25 -17.48
CA ALA A 9 1.08 9.58 -16.17
C ALA A 9 1.52 8.56 -15.11
N PHE A 10 1.51 7.26 -15.39
CA PHE A 10 1.97 6.24 -14.45
C PHE A 10 3.47 6.39 -14.13
N ALA A 11 4.31 6.67 -15.13
CA ALA A 11 5.73 6.98 -14.90
C ALA A 11 5.92 8.22 -14.01
N SER A 12 5.11 9.25 -14.20
CA SER A 12 5.09 10.41 -13.30
C SER A 12 4.63 10.04 -11.89
N LEU A 13 3.68 9.11 -11.72
CA LEU A 13 3.27 8.63 -10.40
C LEU A 13 4.42 7.91 -9.69
N LYS A 14 5.17 7.07 -10.41
CA LYS A 14 6.38 6.42 -9.89
C LYS A 14 7.42 7.46 -9.43
N ALA A 15 7.60 8.54 -10.18
CA ALA A 15 8.48 9.63 -9.77
C ALA A 15 7.98 10.32 -8.49
N ASP A 16 6.69 10.60 -8.37
CA ASP A 16 6.11 11.16 -7.14
C ASP A 16 6.36 10.24 -5.92
N PHE A 17 6.30 8.92 -6.09
CA PHE A 17 6.66 7.94 -5.04
C PHE A 17 8.13 8.04 -4.60
N ARG A 18 9.07 8.11 -5.55
CA ARG A 18 10.50 8.27 -5.25
C ARG A 18 10.81 9.59 -4.55
N ASP A 19 10.07 10.64 -4.89
CA ASP A 19 10.21 11.97 -4.28
C ASP A 19 9.37 12.12 -2.99
N GLU A 20 8.77 11.03 -2.50
CA GLU A 20 7.95 10.97 -1.27
C GLU A 20 6.80 12.00 -1.24
N ARG A 21 6.21 12.34 -2.39
CA ARG A 21 5.15 13.35 -2.52
C ARG A 21 3.78 12.78 -2.14
N PHE A 22 3.65 12.24 -0.92
CA PHE A 22 2.48 11.48 -0.45
C PHE A 22 1.12 12.16 -0.67
N PRO A 23 0.94 13.48 -0.44
CA PRO A 23 -0.33 14.14 -0.73
C PRO A 23 -0.71 14.11 -2.21
N VAL A 24 0.27 14.25 -3.10
CA VAL A 24 0.07 14.21 -4.56
C VAL A 24 -0.29 12.79 -4.99
N ILE A 25 0.45 11.80 -4.50
CA ILE A 25 0.20 10.37 -4.78
C ILE A 25 -1.22 10.00 -4.36
N ALA A 26 -1.63 10.36 -3.15
CA ALA A 26 -2.96 10.06 -2.63
C ALA A 26 -4.09 10.63 -3.52
N GLY A 27 -3.91 11.83 -4.08
CA GLY A 27 -4.85 12.42 -5.04
C GLY A 27 -4.94 11.69 -6.38
N ARG A 28 -3.96 10.82 -6.68
CA ARG A 28 -3.85 10.03 -7.91
C ARG A 28 -4.24 8.57 -7.74
N LEU A 29 -4.75 8.19 -6.57
CA LEU A 29 -5.30 6.86 -6.30
C LEU A 29 -6.77 6.77 -6.69
N ALA A 30 -7.26 5.61 -7.11
CA ALA A 30 -8.66 5.37 -7.47
C ALA A 30 -9.07 3.92 -7.21
N GLY A 31 -10.37 3.63 -7.24
CA GLY A 31 -10.86 2.26 -7.17
C GLY A 31 -10.64 1.60 -5.81
N GLU A 32 -10.24 0.34 -5.84
CA GLU A 32 -10.17 -0.54 -4.67
C GLU A 32 -9.16 -0.06 -3.62
N CYS A 33 -8.06 0.57 -4.04
CA CYS A 33 -7.07 1.09 -3.09
C CYS A 33 -7.66 2.14 -2.12
N LEU A 34 -8.67 2.91 -2.54
CA LEU A 34 -9.35 3.87 -1.66
C LEU A 34 -10.25 3.15 -0.65
N VAL A 35 -10.97 2.12 -1.07
CA VAL A 35 -11.78 1.29 -0.17
C VAL A 35 -10.88 0.59 0.87
N TRP A 36 -9.75 0.06 0.41
CA TRP A 36 -8.77 -0.56 1.30
C TRP A 36 -8.15 0.46 2.26
N GLY A 37 -7.85 1.68 1.80
CA GLY A 37 -7.39 2.78 2.65
C GLY A 37 -8.35 3.12 3.79
N GLU A 38 -9.65 3.13 3.52
CA GLU A 38 -10.69 3.35 4.54
C GLU A 38 -10.76 2.17 5.53
N GLN A 39 -10.66 0.94 5.01
CA GLN A 39 -10.60 -0.26 5.84
C GLN A 39 -9.36 -0.27 6.74
N LEU A 40 -8.20 0.17 6.23
CA LEU A 40 -6.98 0.30 7.01
C LEU A 40 -7.17 1.26 8.20
N LEU A 41 -7.81 2.41 8.00
CA LEU A 41 -8.13 3.32 9.11
C LEU A 41 -9.02 2.66 10.17
N THR A 42 -10.00 1.87 9.73
CA THR A 42 -10.86 1.08 10.63
C THR A 42 -10.06 0.03 11.40
N LEU A 43 -9.17 -0.70 10.72
CA LEU A 43 -8.28 -1.67 11.35
C LEU A 43 -7.36 -0.97 12.38
N PHE A 44 -6.78 0.17 12.02
CA PHE A 44 -5.94 0.97 12.90
C PHE A 44 -6.67 1.48 14.14
N ALA A 45 -7.95 1.82 14.05
CA ALA A 45 -8.71 2.25 15.22
C ALA A 45 -9.17 1.08 16.10
N HIS A 46 -9.65 -0.01 15.49
CA HIS A 46 -10.50 -0.99 16.19
C HIS A 46 -10.02 -2.44 16.16
N ALA A 47 -9.09 -2.82 15.27
CA ALA A 47 -8.68 -4.22 15.16
C ALA A 47 -7.93 -4.66 16.42
N ASP A 48 -8.36 -5.78 16.99
CA ASP A 48 -7.61 -6.54 17.98
C ASP A 48 -6.57 -7.46 17.30
N ARG A 49 -5.82 -8.20 18.11
CA ARG A 49 -4.76 -9.09 17.60
C ARG A 49 -5.27 -10.15 16.64
N ASP A 50 -6.47 -10.70 16.86
CA ASP A 50 -7.01 -11.76 16.00
C ASP A 50 -7.52 -11.19 14.67
N ALA A 51 -8.16 -10.03 14.70
CA ALA A 51 -8.51 -9.30 13.47
C ALA A 51 -7.27 -8.92 12.66
N LEU A 52 -6.20 -8.48 13.32
CA LEU A 52 -4.91 -8.19 12.66
C LEU A 52 -4.25 -9.46 12.11
N ARG A 53 -4.45 -10.62 12.75
CA ARG A 53 -3.97 -11.92 12.25
C ARG A 53 -4.69 -12.40 10.99
N ALA A 54 -5.89 -11.89 10.72
CA ALA A 54 -6.68 -12.25 9.55
C ALA A 54 -6.37 -11.39 8.31
N VAL A 55 -5.57 -10.32 8.44
CA VAL A 55 -5.12 -9.49 7.32
C VAL A 55 -3.67 -9.79 6.96
N ASP A 56 -3.27 -9.33 5.77
CA ASP A 56 -1.93 -9.52 5.24
C ASP A 56 -0.86 -8.85 6.12
N ALA A 57 0.38 -9.33 5.97
CA ALA A 57 1.50 -8.84 6.78
C ALA A 57 1.78 -7.34 6.61
N LEU A 58 1.50 -6.73 5.45
CA LEU A 58 1.77 -5.32 5.21
C LEU A 58 0.77 -4.44 5.97
N ALA A 59 -0.51 -4.75 5.89
CA ALA A 59 -1.56 -4.09 6.68
C ALA A 59 -1.30 -4.26 8.19
N ARG A 60 -0.99 -5.49 8.61
CA ARG A 60 -0.66 -5.80 10.00
C ARG A 60 0.52 -4.98 10.48
N PHE A 61 1.62 -4.97 9.72
CA PHE A 61 2.82 -4.22 10.03
C PHE A 61 2.56 -2.72 10.14
N TRP A 62 1.81 -2.15 9.20
CA TRP A 62 1.42 -0.74 9.24
C TRP A 62 0.64 -0.41 10.53
N VAL A 63 -0.37 -1.21 10.91
CA VAL A 63 -1.14 -0.96 12.15
C VAL A 63 -0.24 -1.02 13.38
N VAL A 64 0.51 -2.12 13.56
CA VAL A 64 1.32 -2.31 14.77
C VAL A 64 2.42 -1.26 14.87
N ARG A 65 3.03 -0.85 13.75
CA ARG A 65 4.05 0.20 13.70
C ARG A 65 3.51 1.52 14.23
N PHE A 66 2.38 2.00 13.72
CA PHE A 66 1.84 3.30 14.10
C PHE A 66 1.18 3.32 15.48
N ARG A 67 0.67 2.18 15.95
CA ARG A 67 0.19 2.05 17.34
C ARG A 67 1.30 1.85 18.35
N GLY A 68 2.40 1.22 17.96
CA GLY A 68 3.52 0.91 18.85
C GLY A 68 4.46 2.09 19.11
N MET A 69 4.27 3.23 18.44
CA MET A 69 4.98 4.46 18.79
C MET A 69 4.72 4.87 20.26
N PRO A 70 5.65 5.59 20.92
CA PRO A 70 5.48 6.01 22.33
C PRO A 70 4.16 6.74 22.57
N GLU A 71 3.76 7.56 21.61
CA GLU A 71 2.41 8.06 21.44
C GLU A 71 1.88 7.48 20.12
N PRO A 72 0.75 6.74 20.12
CA PRO A 72 0.15 6.26 18.89
C PRO A 72 -0.06 7.40 17.90
N ALA A 73 0.19 7.14 16.61
CA ALA A 73 0.01 8.16 15.59
C ALA A 73 -1.45 8.66 15.53
N ASP A 74 -1.64 9.96 15.45
CA ASP A 74 -2.96 10.55 15.18
C ASP A 74 -3.26 10.51 13.68
N LEU A 75 -4.16 9.61 13.30
CA LEU A 75 -4.66 9.46 11.93
C LEU A 75 -6.13 9.92 11.79
N GLY A 76 -6.71 10.60 12.78
CA GLY A 76 -8.12 10.98 12.79
C GLY A 76 -8.53 11.92 11.64
N GLY A 77 -7.57 12.65 11.06
CA GLY A 77 -7.77 13.50 9.88
C GLY A 77 -7.31 12.87 8.56
N ALA A 78 -6.77 11.65 8.56
CA ALA A 78 -6.28 11.01 7.35
C ALA A 78 -7.46 10.52 6.49
N GLY A 79 -7.44 10.86 5.21
CA GLY A 79 -8.36 10.27 4.24
C GLY A 79 -7.93 8.86 3.82
N PRO A 80 -8.77 8.15 3.05
CA PRO A 80 -8.46 6.80 2.57
C PRO A 80 -7.21 6.74 1.69
N GLY A 81 -7.02 7.73 0.80
CA GLY A 81 -5.84 7.82 -0.06
C GLY A 81 -4.53 7.90 0.74
N PRO A 82 -4.37 8.89 1.64
CA PRO A 82 -3.20 8.95 2.53
C PRO A 82 -2.96 7.67 3.34
N ALA A 83 -4.02 7.05 3.89
CA ALA A 83 -3.91 5.80 4.63
C ALA A 83 -3.35 4.66 3.77
N PHE A 84 -3.86 4.50 2.54
CA PHE A 84 -3.33 3.53 1.59
C PHE A 84 -1.86 3.82 1.27
N VAL A 85 -1.48 5.07 0.99
CA VAL A 85 -0.09 5.43 0.68
C VAL A 85 0.83 5.08 1.84
N LEU A 86 0.45 5.43 3.08
CA LEU A 86 1.24 5.13 4.28
C LEU A 86 1.41 3.63 4.51
N ALA A 87 0.35 2.84 4.32
CA ALA A 87 0.45 1.38 4.43
C ALA A 87 1.29 0.78 3.31
N PHE A 88 1.08 1.25 2.09
CA PHE A 88 1.83 0.83 0.93
C PHE A 88 3.31 1.19 1.07
N THR A 89 3.68 2.29 1.73
CA THR A 89 5.07 2.72 1.96
C THR A 89 5.67 2.27 3.29
N ALA A 90 4.92 1.55 4.13
CA ALA A 90 5.36 1.18 5.48
C ALA A 90 6.65 0.33 5.52
N PHE A 91 6.93 -0.44 4.46
CA PHE A 91 8.09 -1.31 4.35
C PHE A 91 9.00 -0.93 3.16
N PRO A 92 10.31 -0.71 3.38
CA PRO A 92 11.23 -0.01 2.45
C PRO A 92 11.59 -0.78 1.17
N TYR A 93 11.22 -2.05 1.03
CA TYR A 93 11.35 -2.77 -0.26
C TYR A 93 10.45 -2.19 -1.38
N LEU A 94 9.74 -1.09 -1.11
CA LEU A 94 8.88 -0.41 -2.06
C LEU A 94 9.61 0.14 -3.28
N ASP A 95 10.78 0.76 -3.08
CA ASP A 95 11.42 1.55 -4.14
C ASP A 95 11.74 0.66 -5.34
N VAL A 96 12.24 -0.54 -5.07
CA VAL A 96 12.60 -1.53 -6.09
C VAL A 96 11.35 -2.07 -6.80
N MET A 97 10.28 -2.41 -6.07
CA MET A 97 9.07 -2.97 -6.69
C MET A 97 8.32 -1.95 -7.55
N MET A 98 8.20 -0.72 -7.07
CA MET A 98 7.58 0.36 -7.86
C MET A 98 8.40 0.68 -9.09
N GLU A 99 9.73 0.68 -9.01
CA GLU A 99 10.61 0.86 -10.16
C GLU A 99 10.48 -0.28 -11.18
N ALA A 100 10.35 -1.53 -10.72
CA ALA A 100 10.23 -2.70 -11.60
C ALA A 100 8.86 -2.81 -12.31
N TRP A 101 7.82 -2.11 -11.84
CA TRP A 101 6.50 -2.18 -12.47
C TRP A 101 6.32 -1.25 -13.66
N GLU A 102 5.72 -1.81 -14.71
CA GLU A 102 5.40 -1.12 -15.95
C GLU A 102 3.96 -1.39 -16.38
N LEU A 103 3.36 -0.44 -17.10
CA LEU A 103 2.06 -0.66 -17.74
C LEU A 103 2.27 -1.22 -19.16
N GLY A 104 1.83 -2.45 -19.35
CA GLY A 104 1.89 -3.20 -20.60
C GLY A 104 0.71 -2.89 -21.52
N GLU A 105 0.13 -3.95 -22.08
CA GLU A 105 -0.94 -3.88 -23.06
C GLU A 105 -2.28 -3.44 -22.46
N VAL A 106 -3.12 -2.81 -23.29
CA VAL A 106 -4.50 -2.47 -22.92
C VAL A 106 -5.35 -3.72 -23.00
N VAL A 107 -5.97 -4.08 -21.87
CA VAL A 107 -6.87 -5.24 -21.77
C VAL A 107 -8.32 -4.84 -22.05
N ALA A 108 -8.72 -3.65 -21.62
CA ALA A 108 -10.06 -3.12 -21.84
C ALA A 108 -10.06 -1.59 -21.91
N GLU A 109 -10.92 -1.05 -22.78
CA GLU A 109 -11.24 0.37 -22.85
C GLU A 109 -12.72 0.56 -22.49
N GLN A 110 -13.01 1.45 -21.55
CA GLN A 110 -14.35 1.69 -21.01
C GLN A 110 -14.70 3.17 -21.18
N GLY A 111 -14.64 3.62 -22.43
CA GLY A 111 -14.83 5.03 -22.78
C GLY A 111 -13.55 5.88 -22.68
N PRO A 112 -13.68 7.22 -22.88
CA PRO A 112 -12.53 8.13 -22.97
C PRO A 112 -11.73 8.32 -21.68
N ASP A 113 -12.35 7.96 -20.55
CA ASP A 113 -11.87 8.31 -19.22
C ASP A 113 -11.51 7.08 -18.39
N ARG A 114 -11.54 5.87 -18.96
CA ARG A 114 -11.21 4.64 -18.22
C ARG A 114 -10.58 3.58 -19.11
N MET A 115 -9.48 3.02 -18.62
CA MET A 115 -8.72 1.95 -19.28
C MET A 115 -8.22 0.94 -18.24
N THR A 116 -8.14 -0.33 -18.62
CA THR A 116 -7.49 -1.37 -17.84
C THR A 116 -6.28 -1.88 -18.60
N LEU A 117 -5.12 -1.89 -17.97
CA LEU A 117 -3.85 -2.29 -18.55
C LEU A 117 -3.26 -3.47 -17.79
N ARG A 118 -2.52 -4.32 -18.49
CA ARG A 118 -1.65 -5.32 -17.85
C ARG A 118 -0.51 -4.60 -17.14
N CYS A 119 -0.13 -5.10 -15.98
CA CYS A 119 1.08 -4.68 -15.30
C CYS A 119 2.17 -5.73 -15.51
N LEU A 120 3.34 -5.27 -15.94
CA LEU A 120 4.54 -6.08 -16.07
C LEU A 120 5.44 -5.81 -14.87
N PHE A 121 6.06 -6.85 -14.32
CA PHE A 121 7.09 -6.75 -13.30
C PHE A 121 8.41 -7.21 -13.92
N ASP A 122 9.39 -6.31 -14.01
CA ASP A 122 10.67 -6.56 -14.71
C ASP A 122 10.48 -7.11 -16.13
N GLY A 123 9.49 -6.56 -16.85
CA GLY A 123 9.11 -6.97 -18.20
C GLY A 123 8.22 -8.22 -18.28
N GLU A 124 7.95 -8.92 -17.17
CA GLU A 124 7.13 -10.13 -17.15
C GLU A 124 5.68 -9.87 -16.73
N ASP A 125 4.73 -10.41 -17.50
CA ASP A 125 3.32 -10.37 -17.14
C ASP A 125 3.00 -11.43 -16.08
N GLN A 126 2.71 -10.97 -14.87
CA GLN A 126 2.32 -11.81 -13.74
C GLN A 126 0.80 -11.87 -13.53
N GLY A 127 0.01 -11.36 -14.48
CA GLY A 127 -1.46 -11.38 -14.44
C GLY A 127 -2.10 -10.23 -13.67
N THR A 128 -1.30 -9.29 -13.16
CA THR A 128 -1.79 -8.11 -12.44
C THR A 128 -2.38 -7.10 -13.41
N LEU A 129 -3.55 -6.55 -13.08
CA LEU A 129 -4.20 -5.50 -13.84
C LEU A 129 -4.18 -4.18 -13.08
N VAL A 130 -3.99 -3.08 -13.80
CA VAL A 130 -4.12 -1.73 -13.27
C VAL A 130 -5.26 -1.03 -14.00
N SER A 131 -6.23 -0.54 -13.23
CA SER A 131 -7.28 0.32 -13.74
C SER A 131 -6.83 1.78 -13.65
N ALA A 132 -6.86 2.47 -14.79
CA ALA A 132 -6.61 3.90 -14.88
C ALA A 132 -7.93 4.62 -15.19
N GLU A 133 -8.23 5.66 -14.44
CA GLU A 133 -9.40 6.51 -14.68
C GLU A 133 -9.05 7.99 -14.66
N ARG A 134 -9.75 8.79 -15.45
CA ARG A 134 -9.55 10.24 -15.49
C ARG A 134 -10.50 10.92 -14.50
N ALA A 135 -9.93 11.72 -13.61
CA ALA A 135 -10.69 12.61 -12.74
C ALA A 135 -9.82 13.80 -12.30
N GLY A 136 -10.45 14.94 -11.99
CA GLY A 136 -9.74 16.12 -11.47
C GLY A 136 -8.65 16.68 -12.40
N GLY A 137 -8.76 16.45 -13.72
CA GLY A 137 -7.78 16.94 -14.71
C GLY A 137 -6.58 16.01 -14.96
N GLY A 138 -6.50 14.85 -14.32
CA GLY A 138 -5.40 13.89 -14.49
C GLY A 138 -5.84 12.43 -14.49
N TRP A 139 -4.88 11.53 -14.70
CA TRP A 139 -5.06 10.08 -14.57
C TRP A 139 -4.82 9.66 -13.12
N ARG A 140 -5.74 8.85 -12.61
CA ARG A 140 -5.69 8.17 -11.33
C ARG A 140 -5.63 6.66 -11.55
N PHE A 141 -5.05 5.94 -10.60
CA PHE A 141 -4.72 4.53 -10.75
C PHE A 141 -5.21 3.75 -9.54
N ASP A 142 -5.80 2.59 -9.80
CA ASP A 142 -6.02 1.57 -8.78
C ASP A 142 -4.76 0.72 -8.64
N LEU A 143 -4.08 0.89 -7.50
CA LEU A 143 -2.83 0.18 -7.17
C LEU A 143 -3.07 -1.06 -6.31
N MET A 144 -4.31 -1.54 -6.17
CA MET A 144 -4.55 -2.66 -5.26
C MET A 144 -3.89 -3.97 -5.71
N GLY A 145 -3.85 -4.26 -7.02
CA GLY A 145 -3.11 -5.43 -7.53
C GLY A 145 -1.63 -5.39 -7.16
N LEU A 146 -1.05 -4.20 -7.23
CA LEU A 146 0.31 -3.88 -6.83
C LEU A 146 0.49 -4.08 -5.31
N TYR A 147 -0.40 -3.50 -4.49
CA TYR A 147 -0.40 -3.71 -3.05
C TYR A 147 -0.39 -5.21 -2.65
N ARG A 148 -1.24 -6.02 -3.28
CA ARG A 148 -1.33 -7.47 -2.99
C ARG A 148 -0.04 -8.21 -3.31
N ALA A 149 0.55 -7.93 -4.47
CA ALA A 149 1.84 -8.52 -4.84
C ALA A 149 2.94 -8.13 -3.85
N LYS A 150 2.94 -6.87 -3.37
CA LYS A 150 3.85 -6.43 -2.31
C LYS A 150 3.61 -7.15 -0.99
N ALA A 151 2.36 -7.26 -0.55
CA ALA A 151 2.01 -7.95 0.69
C ALA A 151 2.44 -9.43 0.64
N GLN A 152 2.23 -10.11 -0.49
CA GLN A 152 2.66 -11.49 -0.69
C GLN A 152 4.20 -11.64 -0.68
N ALA A 153 4.93 -10.71 -1.30
CA ALA A 153 6.38 -10.71 -1.27
C ALA A 153 6.92 -10.53 0.17
N LEU A 154 6.31 -9.63 0.95
CA LEU A 154 6.62 -9.44 2.36
C LEU A 154 6.34 -10.70 3.17
N GLU A 155 5.19 -11.35 2.99
CA GLU A 155 4.87 -12.61 3.68
C GLU A 155 5.87 -13.72 3.36
N THR A 156 6.28 -13.83 2.10
CA THR A 156 7.29 -14.81 1.67
C THR A 156 8.63 -14.53 2.34
N PHE A 157 9.07 -13.27 2.38
CA PHE A 157 10.28 -12.85 3.08
C PHE A 157 10.21 -13.14 4.58
N ILE A 158 9.10 -12.79 5.23
CA ILE A 158 8.87 -13.06 6.66
C ILE A 158 9.00 -14.56 6.95
N GLN A 159 8.32 -15.38 6.15
CA GLN A 159 8.32 -16.83 6.32
C GLN A 159 9.72 -17.43 6.11
N ALA A 160 10.47 -16.94 5.12
CA ALA A 160 11.79 -17.45 4.77
C ALA A 160 12.86 -17.07 5.80
N GLU A 161 12.88 -15.83 6.26
CA GLU A 161 13.95 -15.28 7.09
C GLU A 161 13.64 -15.35 8.59
N PHE A 162 12.38 -15.25 8.99
CA PHE A 162 11.96 -15.15 10.40
C PHE A 162 11.03 -16.26 10.85
N GLY A 163 10.43 -17.00 9.92
CA GLY A 163 9.51 -18.11 10.19
C GLY A 163 8.08 -17.66 10.49
N ASP A 164 7.88 -16.55 11.20
CA ASP A 164 6.56 -15.93 11.40
C ASP A 164 6.64 -14.41 11.57
N PHE A 165 5.45 -13.78 11.58
CA PHE A 165 5.32 -12.32 11.70
C PHE A 165 5.78 -11.78 13.05
N ASP A 166 5.56 -12.51 14.15
CA ASP A 166 5.89 -12.03 15.49
C ASP A 166 7.42 -11.97 15.66
N ALA A 167 8.14 -12.99 15.18
CA ALA A 167 9.60 -13.01 15.14
C ALA A 167 10.18 -11.92 14.22
N PHE A 168 9.55 -11.68 13.07
CA PHE A 168 9.91 -10.56 12.20
C PHE A 168 9.74 -9.21 12.91
N LEU A 169 8.61 -9.00 13.60
CA LEU A 169 8.34 -7.75 14.30
C LEU A 169 9.36 -7.52 15.43
N ASP A 170 9.67 -8.55 16.22
CA ASP A 170 10.66 -8.48 17.30
C ASP A 170 12.05 -8.08 16.75
N HIS A 171 12.46 -8.69 15.64
CA HIS A 171 13.71 -8.34 14.97
C HIS A 171 13.69 -6.89 14.45
N TYR A 172 12.63 -6.51 13.73
CA TYR A 172 12.48 -5.16 13.19
C TYR A 172 12.56 -4.08 14.28
N VAL A 173 11.86 -4.30 15.40
CA VAL A 173 11.86 -3.37 16.54
C VAL A 173 13.25 -3.26 17.17
N ALA A 174 13.94 -4.39 17.36
CA ALA A 174 15.28 -4.40 17.93
C ALA A 174 16.30 -3.62 17.07
N GLU A 175 16.15 -3.61 15.75
CA GLU A 175 17.04 -2.91 14.83
C GLU A 175 16.68 -1.43 14.62
N HIS A 176 15.39 -1.08 14.70
CA HIS A 176 14.91 0.22 14.21
C HIS A 176 14.20 1.11 15.23
N ASP A 177 13.65 0.58 16.32
CA ASP A 177 12.80 1.38 17.21
C ASP A 177 12.88 0.95 18.69
N LEU A 178 13.87 1.48 19.39
CA LEU A 178 14.08 1.20 20.82
C LEU A 178 12.94 1.67 21.74
N ASN A 179 12.04 2.53 21.26
CA ASN A 179 10.92 3.06 22.07
C ASN A 179 9.57 2.41 21.71
N PHE A 180 9.57 1.37 20.89
CA PHE A 180 8.35 0.66 20.51
C PHE A 180 7.68 -0.01 21.70
N ILE A 181 6.37 0.21 21.87
CA ILE A 181 5.54 -0.35 22.94
C ILE A 181 4.72 -1.51 22.38
N ALA A 182 5.27 -2.72 22.44
CA ALA A 182 4.65 -3.91 21.86
C ALA A 182 3.24 -4.21 22.40
N ASP A 183 3.03 -4.10 23.71
CA ASP A 183 1.73 -4.35 24.33
C ASP A 183 0.64 -3.38 23.84
N GLN A 184 1.01 -2.15 23.49
CA GLN A 184 0.11 -1.14 22.94
C GLN A 184 -0.18 -1.41 21.46
N ALA A 185 0.83 -1.80 20.69
CA ALA A 185 0.74 -2.02 19.25
C ALA A 185 -0.40 -2.98 18.84
N TRP A 186 -0.68 -3.98 19.69
CA TRP A 186 -1.71 -4.99 19.46
C TRP A 186 -3.10 -4.65 19.98
N ARG A 187 -3.25 -3.54 20.73
CA ARG A 187 -4.53 -3.14 21.33
C ARG A 187 -5.28 -2.17 20.43
N PRO A 188 -6.61 -2.28 20.34
CA PRO A 188 -7.45 -1.24 19.74
C PRO A 188 -7.24 0.11 20.43
N LEU A 189 -7.34 1.20 19.67
CA LEU A 189 -7.28 2.57 20.20
C LEU A 189 -8.64 3.08 20.67
N ALA A 190 -9.71 2.56 20.07
CA ALA A 190 -11.09 2.88 20.43
C ALA A 190 -11.90 1.60 20.65
N GLU A 191 -12.73 1.60 21.70
CA GLU A 191 -13.72 0.55 21.93
C GLU A 191 -14.79 0.56 20.81
N LYS A 192 -15.33 -0.62 20.47
CA LYS A 192 -16.30 -0.81 19.37
C LYS A 192 -17.65 -0.16 19.65
#